data_AF-A0A4R8LQ00-F1
#
_entry.id   AF-A0A4R8LQ00-F1
#
_cell.length_a   1.000
_cell.length_b   1.000
_cell.length_c   1.000
_cell.angle_alpha   90.00
_cell.angle_beta   90.00
_cell.angle_gamma   90.00
#
_symmetry.space_group_name_H-M   'P 1'
#
loop_
_entity.id
_entity.type
_entity.pdbx_description
1 polymer ?
#
loop_
_entity_poly.entity_id
_entity_poly.type
_entity_poly.pdbx_seq_one_letter_code
_entity_poly.pdbx_strand_id
1 'polypeptide(L)'
;MRYNRGRQYIWLIILVVVVALARIRIGGSVPLPASYEKLAGGQIRIQVQAKPVPSTATGEQWNLEKHVQNGQTIYTANLYMNGHEQLLFPSLKTQSKTAAGTLYESNGKIRFGSQDYHAIDLFVAADGKSGYIDFAKS
;
A
#
# COMPACT_ATOMS: atom_id res chain seq x y z
N MET A 1 14.58 24.58 41.73
CA MET A 1 13.46 23.71 41.28
C MET A 1 13.76 23.20 39.87
N ARG A 2 14.27 21.96 39.75
CA ARG A 2 14.77 21.41 38.48
C ARG A 2 14.16 20.03 38.22
N TYR A 3 12.85 19.92 38.45
CA TYR A 3 12.02 18.78 38.09
C TYR A 3 11.04 19.30 37.05
N ASN A 4 11.20 18.92 35.77
CA ASN A 4 10.12 18.80 34.78
C ASN A 4 10.60 18.60 33.34
N ARG A 5 11.85 18.96 33.00
CA ARG A 5 12.32 18.81 31.60
C ARG A 5 12.48 17.34 31.17
N GLY A 6 13.01 16.46 32.03
CA GLY A 6 13.20 15.03 31.71
C GLY A 6 11.90 14.26 31.49
N ARG A 7 10.84 14.56 32.27
CA ARG A 7 9.51 13.95 32.09
C ARG A 7 8.86 14.37 30.77
N GLN A 8 9.04 15.61 30.33
CA GLN A 8 8.51 16.08 29.05
C GLN A 8 9.11 15.32 27.86
N TYR A 9 10.42 15.03 27.87
CA TYR A 9 11.04 14.24 26.80
C TYR A 9 10.54 12.79 26.77
N ILE A 10 10.31 12.17 27.94
CA ILE A 10 9.75 10.82 28.02
C ILE A 10 8.33 10.78 27.43
N TRP A 11 7.49 11.77 27.74
CA TRP A 11 6.15 11.86 27.14
C TRP A 11 6.18 12.09 25.63
N LEU A 12 7.12 12.89 25.11
CA LEU A 12 7.30 13.07 23.68
C LEU A 12 7.74 11.78 22.98
N ILE A 13 8.66 11.03 23.58
CA ILE A 13 9.10 9.73 23.05
C ILE A 13 7.92 8.74 23.04
N ILE A 14 7.16 8.65 24.14
CA ILE A 14 5.97 7.81 24.22
C ILE A 14 4.94 8.21 23.15
N LEU A 15 4.69 9.50 22.96
CA LEU A 15 3.77 10.00 21.93
C LEU A 15 4.23 9.56 20.53
N VAL A 16 5.53 9.74 20.21
CA VAL A 16 6.11 9.33 18.92
C VAL A 16 5.98 7.81 18.73
N VAL A 17 6.26 7.02 19.76
CA VAL A 17 6.13 5.56 19.72
C VAL A 17 4.68 5.14 19.55
N VAL A 18 3.73 5.75 20.25
CA VAL A 18 2.29 5.46 20.12
C VAL A 18 1.80 5.80 18.71
N VAL A 19 2.21 6.95 18.16
CA VAL A 19 1.87 7.34 16.78
C VAL A 19 2.49 6.38 15.77
N ALA A 20 3.73 5.96 15.97
CA ALA A 20 4.38 4.96 15.12
C ALA A 20 3.68 3.59 15.19
N LEU A 21 3.33 3.12 16.38
CA LEU A 21 2.59 1.87 16.57
C LEU A 21 1.18 1.93 15.98
N ALA A 22 0.49 3.06 16.11
CA ALA A 22 -0.80 3.28 15.47
C ALA A 22 -0.68 3.27 13.93
N ARG A 23 0.34 3.93 13.38
CA ARG A 23 0.66 3.91 11.95
C ARG A 23 0.92 2.49 11.44
N ILE A 24 1.69 1.68 12.18
CA ILE A 24 1.96 0.28 11.85
C ILE A 24 0.68 -0.55 11.88
N ARG A 25 -0.20 -0.34 12.87
CA ARG A 25 -1.44 -1.11 13.02
C ARG A 25 -2.47 -0.84 11.91
N ILE A 26 -2.51 0.40 11.43
CA ILE A 26 -3.47 0.88 10.41
C ILE A 26 -2.91 0.69 8.99
N GLY A 27 -1.59 0.55 8.84
CA GLY A 27 -0.93 0.43 7.53
C GLY A 27 -0.93 1.74 6.75
N GLY A 28 -0.94 2.89 7.43
CA GLY A 28 -0.98 4.21 6.79
C GLY A 28 -2.39 4.71 6.46
N SER A 29 -2.58 6.02 6.57
CA SER A 29 -3.85 6.69 6.27
C SER A 29 -3.65 7.62 5.10
N VAL A 30 -4.48 7.46 4.08
CA VAL A 30 -4.44 8.29 2.87
C VAL A 30 -5.85 8.73 2.50
N PRO A 31 -5.99 9.79 1.68
CA PRO A 31 -7.27 10.12 1.06
C PRO A 31 -7.81 8.92 0.28
N LEU A 32 -9.11 8.93 0.02
CA LEU A 32 -9.68 7.99 -0.95
C LEU A 32 -9.07 8.28 -2.33
N PRO A 33 -8.65 7.25 -3.09
CA PRO A 33 -8.07 7.44 -4.42
C PRO A 33 -8.98 8.29 -5.30
N ALA A 34 -8.38 9.16 -6.11
CA ALA A 34 -9.13 9.96 -7.07
C ALA A 34 -9.83 9.10 -8.13
N SER A 35 -9.27 7.92 -8.44
CA SER A 35 -9.84 6.94 -9.37
C SER A 35 -9.74 5.55 -8.76
N TYR A 36 -10.90 4.91 -8.59
CA TYR A 36 -11.00 3.52 -8.15
C TYR A 36 -12.33 2.93 -8.61
N GLU A 37 -12.38 1.60 -8.72
CA GLU A 37 -13.61 0.86 -9.01
C GLU A 37 -14.18 0.30 -7.70
N LYS A 38 -15.51 0.39 -7.53
CA LYS A 38 -16.22 -0.29 -6.45
C LYS A 38 -16.68 -1.65 -6.94
N LEU A 39 -16.25 -2.70 -6.27
CA LEU A 39 -16.70 -4.07 -6.55
C LEU A 39 -17.87 -4.46 -5.63
N ALA A 40 -18.51 -5.58 -5.96
CA ALA A 40 -19.54 -6.17 -5.10
C ALA A 40 -18.99 -6.44 -3.69
N GLY A 41 -19.81 -6.21 -2.66
CA GLY A 41 -19.38 -6.39 -1.26
C GLY A 41 -18.59 -5.23 -0.65
N GLY A 42 -18.44 -4.11 -1.36
CA GLY A 42 -17.78 -2.91 -0.83
C GLY A 42 -16.26 -2.98 -0.86
N GLN A 43 -15.71 -3.88 -1.67
CA GLN A 43 -14.30 -3.90 -2.04
C GLN A 43 -13.97 -2.74 -2.98
N ILE A 44 -12.71 -2.34 -2.96
CA ILE A 44 -12.16 -1.29 -3.82
C ILE A 44 -11.07 -1.88 -4.69
N ARG A 45 -11.12 -1.60 -5.98
CA ARG A 45 -10.09 -1.95 -6.96
C ARG A 45 -9.36 -0.69 -7.42
N ILE A 46 -8.03 -0.76 -7.39
CA ILE A 46 -7.16 0.33 -7.86
C ILE A 46 -6.30 -0.20 -8.99
N GLN A 47 -6.35 0.50 -10.13
CA GLN A 47 -5.53 0.17 -11.29
C GLN A 47 -4.08 0.56 -11.03
N VAL A 48 -3.15 -0.33 -11.37
CA VAL A 48 -1.71 -0.11 -11.24
C VAL A 48 -1.04 -0.22 -12.60
N GLN A 49 -0.02 0.60 -12.82
CA GLN A 49 0.77 0.59 -14.05
C GLN A 49 2.24 0.63 -13.69
N ALA A 50 3.07 -0.10 -14.43
CA ALA A 50 4.51 -0.06 -14.29
C ALA A 50 5.04 1.18 -15.01
N LYS A 51 5.32 2.23 -14.26
CA LYS A 51 5.91 3.47 -14.77
C LYS A 51 6.89 4.07 -13.77
N PRO A 52 7.97 4.74 -14.22
CA PRO A 52 8.81 5.49 -13.32
C PRO A 52 8.00 6.57 -12.59
N VAL A 53 8.07 6.60 -11.27
CA VAL A 53 7.52 7.68 -10.44
C VAL A 53 8.66 8.63 -10.07
N PRO A 54 8.77 9.81 -10.70
CA PRO A 54 9.83 10.75 -10.38
C PRO A 54 9.62 11.33 -8.97
N SER A 55 10.73 11.69 -8.30
CA SER A 55 10.68 12.33 -6.97
C SER A 55 9.98 13.70 -6.97
N THR A 56 9.81 14.30 -8.15
CA THR A 56 9.07 15.56 -8.35
C THR A 56 7.59 15.35 -8.65
N ALA A 57 7.11 14.10 -8.72
CA ALA A 57 5.69 13.81 -8.92
C ALA A 57 4.86 14.42 -7.80
N THR A 58 3.68 14.92 -8.11
CA THR A 58 2.73 15.45 -7.13
C THR A 58 1.51 14.54 -7.03
N GLY A 59 0.88 14.53 -5.87
CA GLY A 59 -0.34 13.78 -5.62
C GLY A 59 -0.12 12.27 -5.44
N GLU A 60 -1.21 11.54 -5.59
CA GLU A 60 -1.26 10.09 -5.44
C GLU A 60 -0.86 9.38 -6.74
N GLN A 61 0.03 8.39 -6.64
CA GLN A 61 0.35 7.51 -7.75
C GLN A 61 0.44 6.05 -7.30
N TRP A 62 -0.25 5.18 -8.03
CA TRP A 62 -0.15 3.75 -7.86
C TRP A 62 0.72 3.14 -8.95
N ASN A 63 1.79 2.48 -8.53
CA ASN A 63 2.79 1.89 -9.41
C ASN A 63 2.82 0.38 -9.27
N LEU A 64 3.01 -0.33 -10.37
CA LEU A 64 3.34 -1.75 -10.35
C LEU A 64 4.85 -1.91 -10.49
N GLU A 65 5.47 -2.61 -9.55
CA GLU A 65 6.89 -2.89 -9.60
C GLU A 65 7.16 -4.39 -9.67
N LYS A 66 8.26 -4.73 -10.34
CA LYS A 66 8.76 -6.08 -10.48
C LYS A 66 10.12 -6.15 -9.82
N HIS A 67 10.23 -7.02 -8.82
CA HIS A 67 11.44 -7.29 -8.07
C HIS A 67 11.91 -8.72 -8.34
N VAL A 68 13.22 -8.92 -8.38
CA VAL A 68 13.81 -10.26 -8.42
C VAL A 68 14.54 -10.49 -7.10
N GLN A 69 14.01 -11.38 -6.27
CA GLN A 69 14.57 -11.73 -4.96
C GLN A 69 14.84 -13.23 -4.92
N ASN A 70 16.08 -13.62 -4.64
CA ASN A 70 16.49 -15.03 -4.57
C ASN A 70 16.08 -15.86 -5.82
N GLY A 71 16.16 -15.24 -7.01
CA GLY A 71 15.76 -15.86 -8.28
C GLY A 71 14.24 -15.95 -8.50
N GLN A 72 13.41 -15.49 -7.57
CA GLN A 72 11.96 -15.41 -7.72
C GLN A 72 11.54 -14.00 -8.13
N THR A 73 10.57 -13.93 -9.04
CA THR A 73 9.92 -12.67 -9.40
C THR A 73 8.81 -12.38 -8.39
N ILE A 74 8.86 -11.21 -7.77
CA ILE A 74 7.84 -10.69 -6.86
C ILE A 74 7.30 -9.40 -7.47
N TYR A 75 5.98 -9.28 -7.56
CA TYR A 75 5.33 -8.05 -7.97
C TYR A 75 4.85 -7.29 -6.74
N THR A 76 4.88 -5.96 -6.79
CA THR A 76 4.37 -5.13 -5.70
C THR A 76 3.51 -4.03 -6.28
N ALA A 77 2.35 -3.77 -5.66
CA ALA A 77 1.61 -2.54 -5.89
C ALA A 77 2.11 -1.51 -4.87
N ASN A 78 2.64 -0.39 -5.34
CA ASN A 78 3.24 0.62 -4.50
C ASN A 78 2.39 1.89 -4.57
N LEU A 79 2.11 2.45 -3.41
CA LEU A 79 1.50 3.76 -3.28
C LEU A 79 2.59 4.81 -3.07
N TYR A 80 2.69 5.74 -4.01
CA TYR A 80 3.50 6.95 -3.90
C TYR A 80 2.61 8.15 -3.59
N MET A 81 3.08 8.99 -2.68
CA MET A 81 2.51 10.31 -2.41
C MET A 81 3.59 11.35 -2.62
N ASN A 82 3.33 12.31 -3.52
CA ASN A 82 4.25 13.40 -3.85
C ASN A 82 5.66 12.88 -4.21
N GLY A 83 5.74 11.85 -5.05
CA GLY A 83 7.00 11.28 -5.52
C GLY A 83 7.72 10.38 -4.51
N HIS A 84 7.14 10.15 -3.33
CA HIS A 84 7.72 9.32 -2.28
C HIS A 84 6.88 8.08 -2.01
N GLU A 85 7.51 6.92 -2.01
CA GLU A 85 6.85 5.67 -1.62
C GLU A 85 6.34 5.78 -0.18
N GLN A 86 5.08 5.40 0.02
CA GLN A 86 4.43 5.41 1.33
C GLN A 86 4.10 4.01 1.81
N LEU A 87 3.54 3.19 0.92
CA LEU A 87 3.06 1.85 1.22
C LEU A 87 3.34 0.91 0.06
N LEU A 88 3.53 -0.36 0.40
CA LEU A 88 3.88 -1.40 -0.54
C LEU A 88 3.06 -2.65 -0.23
N PHE A 89 2.43 -3.20 -1.26
CA PHE A 89 1.54 -4.34 -1.17
C PHE A 89 2.11 -5.46 -2.04
N PRO A 90 2.85 -6.41 -1.45
CA PRO A 90 3.54 -7.44 -2.21
C PRO A 90 2.59 -8.53 -2.70
N SER A 91 2.93 -9.14 -3.84
CA SER A 91 2.43 -10.45 -4.24
C SER A 91 3.02 -11.51 -3.33
N LEU A 92 2.20 -12.39 -2.79
CA LEU A 92 2.63 -13.47 -1.90
C LEU A 92 2.59 -14.83 -2.60
N LYS A 93 1.40 -15.26 -2.98
CA LYS A 93 1.16 -16.60 -3.54
C LYS A 93 0.33 -16.49 -4.81
N THR A 94 0.74 -17.19 -5.86
CA THR A 94 -0.08 -17.33 -7.06
C THR A 94 -1.38 -18.06 -6.73
N GLN A 95 -2.51 -17.41 -6.95
CA GLN A 95 -3.83 -18.02 -6.84
C GLN A 95 -4.27 -18.65 -8.17
N SER A 96 -4.10 -17.91 -9.27
CA SER A 96 -4.44 -18.39 -10.61
C SER A 96 -3.57 -17.76 -11.69
N LYS A 97 -3.43 -18.45 -12.82
CA LYS A 97 -2.69 -17.98 -13.99
C LYS A 97 -3.50 -18.27 -15.24
N THR A 98 -3.71 -17.24 -16.06
CA THR A 98 -4.47 -17.30 -17.31
C THR A 98 -3.68 -16.64 -18.44
N ALA A 99 -4.20 -16.68 -19.66
CA ALA A 99 -3.63 -15.94 -20.79
C ALA A 99 -3.66 -14.42 -20.59
N ALA A 100 -4.61 -13.90 -19.80
CA ALA A 100 -4.72 -12.47 -19.53
C ALA A 100 -3.68 -11.98 -18.50
N GLY A 101 -3.25 -12.85 -17.58
CA GLY A 101 -2.34 -12.50 -16.51
C GLY A 101 -2.37 -13.47 -15.34
N THR A 102 -1.73 -13.07 -14.25
CA THR A 102 -1.60 -13.86 -13.03
C THR A 102 -2.23 -13.12 -11.86
N LEU A 103 -3.08 -13.82 -11.10
CA LEU A 103 -3.65 -13.32 -9.86
C LEU A 103 -2.84 -13.85 -8.69
N TYR A 104 -2.39 -12.94 -7.83
CA TYR A 104 -1.65 -13.24 -6.62
C TYR A 104 -2.49 -12.86 -5.41
N GLU A 105 -2.39 -13.63 -4.35
CA GLU A 105 -2.73 -13.16 -3.00
C GLU A 105 -1.81 -11.98 -2.66
N SER A 106 -2.37 -10.94 -2.05
CA SER A 106 -1.64 -9.79 -1.54
C SER A 106 -1.96 -9.56 -0.06
N ASN A 107 -1.15 -8.73 0.58
CA ASN A 107 -1.33 -8.36 1.97
C ASN A 107 -0.86 -6.92 2.19
N GLY A 108 -1.33 -6.34 3.28
CA GLY A 108 -1.09 -4.96 3.67
C GLY A 108 -2.40 -4.34 4.12
N LYS A 109 -2.29 -3.35 5.01
CA LYS A 109 -3.44 -2.60 5.50
C LYS A 109 -3.34 -1.18 4.98
N ILE A 110 -4.48 -0.54 4.80
CA ILE A 110 -4.56 0.85 4.41
C ILE A 110 -5.88 1.42 4.89
N ARG A 111 -5.85 2.68 5.38
CA ARG A 111 -7.07 3.44 5.64
C ARG A 111 -7.31 4.43 4.52
N PHE A 112 -8.41 4.24 3.79
CA PHE A 112 -8.92 5.21 2.83
C PHE A 112 -9.96 6.10 3.50
N GLY A 113 -9.64 7.37 3.72
CA GLY A 113 -10.51 8.28 4.48
C GLY A 113 -10.73 7.79 5.91
N SER A 114 -11.96 7.42 6.26
CA SER A 114 -12.33 6.90 7.59
C SER A 114 -12.48 5.37 7.66
N GLN A 115 -12.27 4.66 6.55
CA GLN A 115 -12.53 3.23 6.46
C GLN A 115 -11.21 2.44 6.32
N ASP A 116 -11.08 1.41 7.15
CA ASP A 116 -9.96 0.48 7.12
C ASP A 116 -10.19 -0.61 6.06
N TYR A 117 -9.13 -0.90 5.32
CA TYR A 117 -9.07 -1.94 4.29
C TYR A 117 -7.81 -2.78 4.44
N HIS A 118 -7.86 -3.98 3.89
CA HIS A 118 -6.70 -4.84 3.69
C HIS A 118 -6.62 -5.25 2.22
N ALA A 119 -5.41 -5.29 1.68
CA ALA A 119 -5.15 -5.85 0.35
C ALA A 119 -5.47 -7.34 0.36
N ILE A 120 -6.14 -7.81 -0.68
CA ILE A 120 -6.53 -9.22 -0.83
C ILE A 120 -5.87 -9.84 -2.05
N ASP A 121 -5.94 -9.16 -3.20
CA ASP A 121 -5.49 -9.70 -4.47
C ASP A 121 -4.71 -8.65 -5.26
N LEU A 122 -3.63 -9.09 -5.91
CA LEU A 122 -2.88 -8.33 -6.90
C LEU A 122 -2.92 -9.09 -8.22
N PHE A 123 -3.62 -8.53 -9.20
CA PHE A 123 -3.58 -9.04 -10.57
C PHE A 123 -2.48 -8.33 -11.35
N VAL A 124 -1.70 -9.11 -12.09
CA VAL A 124 -0.67 -8.62 -13.00
C VAL A 124 -0.97 -9.15 -14.40
N ALA A 125 -1.13 -8.24 -15.35
CA ALA A 125 -1.36 -8.58 -16.75
C ALA A 125 -0.18 -9.40 -17.32
N ALA A 126 -0.44 -10.17 -18.37
CA ALA A 126 0.55 -11.06 -18.96
C ALA A 126 1.84 -10.36 -19.45
N ASP A 127 1.74 -9.06 -19.80
CA ASP A 127 2.89 -8.23 -20.17
C ASP A 127 3.72 -7.73 -18.97
N GLY A 128 3.21 -7.91 -17.74
CA GLY A 128 3.84 -7.45 -16.50
C GLY A 128 3.89 -5.94 -16.33
N LYS A 129 3.12 -5.16 -17.11
CA LYS A 129 3.18 -3.70 -17.12
C LYS A 129 1.93 -3.02 -16.56
N SER A 130 0.87 -3.79 -16.34
CA SER A 130 -0.38 -3.27 -15.82
C SER A 130 -1.06 -4.31 -14.94
N GLY A 131 -2.06 -3.87 -14.20
CA GLY A 131 -2.78 -4.73 -13.29
C GLY A 131 -3.73 -3.95 -12.41
N TYR A 132 -4.17 -4.61 -11.34
CA TYR A 132 -4.93 -3.95 -10.29
C TYR A 132 -4.63 -4.59 -8.94
N ILE A 133 -4.88 -3.84 -7.88
CA ILE A 133 -4.92 -4.34 -6.52
C ILE A 133 -6.32 -4.17 -5.95
N ASP A 134 -6.82 -5.23 -5.32
CA ASP A 134 -8.12 -5.25 -4.67
C ASP A 134 -7.96 -5.17 -3.15
N PHE A 135 -8.85 -4.39 -2.55
CA PHE A 135 -8.91 -4.12 -1.12
C PHE A 135 -10.28 -4.48 -0.58
N ALA A 136 -10.32 -5.29 0.47
CA ALA A 136 -11.55 -5.59 1.21
C ALA A 136 -11.60 -4.79 2.51
N LYS A 137 -12.82 -4.47 2.96
CA LYS A 137 -13.01 -3.81 4.26
C LYS A 137 -12.49 -4.72 5.38
N SER A 138 -11.81 -4.11 6.34
CA SER A 138 -11.38 -4.79 7.58
C SER A 138 -12.43 -4.70 8.68
#